data_AF-A0A374MKK7-F1
#
_entry.id   AF-A0A374MKK7-F1
#
_cell.length_a   1.000
_cell.length_b   1.000
_cell.length_c   1.000
_cell.angle_alpha   90.00
_cell.angle_beta   90.00
_cell.angle_gamma   90.00
#
_symmetry.space_group_name_H-M   'P 1'
#
loop_
_entity.id
_entity.type
_entity.pdbx_description
1 polymer ?
#
loop_
_entity_poly.entity_id
_entity_poly.type
_entity_poly.pdbx_seq_one_letter_code
_entity_poly.pdbx_strand_id
1 'polypeptide(L)'
;CRFDFQPQLDKSFSRGFTHYFLQGRGGEITSFDTPKSLGEEMGTLKEQRGGYLTVAGVKPFHNGDGVCFLDEQGRLQGFRINRVDGNKLYPAGEVPRIKPRTRLYRNFDQEFERILTRKSSERKIGVCWELSDTSFGFSLTAADEDDNRVTLSFPYPKELARTPQVDNLRNQLGKLGNTPFEIAGYLSEDASGIRLNLSANWFLPASAVADWRRQVIDKLIAARRVTYRRELAVWKPTSHAFPATSLTYLGNVMNGAARSFYREHGLSSIAPAYEAQAVPDAVLMFCKHCLRFSMGWCPTYQKGHSPYREPYYLVGTDGKRFRLSFDCKNCQMKVIAHEEPL
;
A
#
# COMPACT_ATOMS: atom_id res chain seq x y z
N CYS A 1 -6.64 -13.51 6.19
CA CYS A 1 -6.15 -12.23 6.77
C CYS A 1 -7.34 -11.45 7.29
N ARG A 2 -7.25 -10.89 8.50
CA ARG A 2 -8.24 -9.99 9.09
C ARG A 2 -7.63 -8.60 9.17
N PHE A 3 -8.42 -7.58 8.82
CA PHE A 3 -8.02 -6.18 8.87
C PHE A 3 -9.01 -5.43 9.76
N ASP A 4 -8.50 -4.59 10.65
CA ASP A 4 -9.31 -3.70 11.49
C ASP A 4 -9.51 -2.33 10.84
N PHE A 5 -9.05 -2.18 9.60
CA PHE A 5 -9.21 -0.98 8.77
C PHE A 5 -9.71 -1.37 7.38
N GLN A 6 -10.36 -0.41 6.71
CA GLN A 6 -10.71 -0.52 5.31
C GLN A 6 -9.63 0.16 4.46
N PRO A 7 -8.99 -0.53 3.50
CA PRO A 7 -8.06 0.10 2.57
C PRO A 7 -8.75 1.21 1.76
N GLN A 8 -8.16 2.42 1.79
CA GLN A 8 -8.74 3.62 1.20
C GLN A 8 -7.65 4.37 0.43
N LEU A 9 -7.67 4.27 -0.90
CA LEU A 9 -6.65 4.85 -1.78
C LEU A 9 -6.64 6.38 -1.76
N ASP A 10 -7.80 6.99 -1.55
CA ASP A 10 -8.02 8.42 -1.43
C ASP A 10 -7.32 9.05 -0.20
N LYS A 11 -7.02 8.25 0.82
CA LYS A 11 -6.21 8.66 1.98
C LYS A 11 -4.71 8.64 1.73
N SER A 12 -4.27 8.03 0.63
CA SER A 12 -2.85 8.05 0.26
C SER A 12 -2.44 9.46 -0.15
N PHE A 13 -1.14 9.75 -0.05
CA PHE A 13 -0.60 11.02 -0.52
C PHE A 13 -1.05 11.29 -1.96
N SER A 14 -1.81 12.37 -2.16
CA SER A 14 -2.30 12.76 -3.48
C SER A 14 -2.41 14.27 -3.56
N ARG A 15 -2.17 14.80 -4.77
CA ARG A 15 -2.30 16.24 -5.08
C ARG A 15 -3.54 16.48 -5.94
N GLY A 16 -4.58 15.66 -5.73
CA GLY A 16 -5.68 15.47 -6.66
C GLY A 16 -5.42 14.31 -7.62
N PHE A 17 -6.48 13.58 -7.96
CA PHE A 17 -6.44 12.50 -8.93
C PHE A 17 -6.59 13.06 -10.34
N THR A 18 -5.89 12.46 -11.30
CA THR A 18 -5.96 12.84 -12.71
C THR A 18 -6.06 11.60 -13.57
N HIS A 19 -6.89 11.66 -14.61
CA HIS A 19 -6.92 10.66 -15.67
C HIS A 19 -5.72 10.77 -16.63
N TYR A 20 -4.84 11.76 -16.39
CA TYR A 20 -3.68 12.06 -17.21
C TYR A 20 -4.06 12.23 -18.68
N PHE A 21 -3.69 11.29 -19.56
CA PHE A 21 -4.05 11.31 -20.98
C PHE A 21 -4.96 10.15 -21.40
N LEU A 22 -5.57 9.42 -20.46
CA LEU A 22 -6.39 8.25 -20.75
C LEU A 22 -7.57 8.57 -21.68
N GLN A 23 -8.20 9.74 -21.50
CA GLN A 23 -9.32 10.23 -22.32
C GLN A 23 -8.88 11.33 -23.31
N GLY A 24 -7.60 11.36 -23.64
CA GLY A 24 -6.99 12.45 -24.42
C GLY A 24 -6.47 13.58 -23.54
N ARG A 25 -6.05 14.68 -24.17
CA ARG A 25 -5.41 15.80 -23.49
C ARG A 25 -6.43 16.77 -22.90
N GLY A 26 -6.45 16.86 -21.57
CA GLY A 26 -7.20 17.86 -20.80
C GLY A 26 -6.29 18.80 -20.00
N GLY A 27 -6.90 19.78 -19.31
CA GLY A 27 -6.18 20.79 -18.50
C GLY A 27 -5.77 20.34 -17.09
N GLU A 28 -6.35 19.26 -16.57
CA GLU A 28 -6.31 18.91 -15.14
C GLU A 28 -5.25 17.84 -14.79
N ILE A 29 -4.05 17.94 -15.35
CA ILE A 29 -2.95 16.99 -15.07
C ILE A 29 -1.87 17.56 -14.13
N THR A 30 -2.05 18.80 -13.69
CA THR A 30 -1.08 19.55 -12.89
C THR A 30 -1.68 20.08 -11.62
N SER A 31 -0.84 20.17 -10.58
CA SER A 31 -1.13 20.91 -9.36
C SER A 31 -0.05 21.99 -9.20
N PHE A 32 -0.26 23.14 -9.85
CA PHE A 32 0.67 24.28 -9.74
C PHE A 32 0.57 24.96 -8.36
N ASP A 33 -0.59 24.84 -7.74
CA ASP A 33 -0.93 25.50 -6.49
C ASP A 33 -0.10 25.00 -5.30
N THR A 34 0.20 23.70 -5.25
CA THR A 34 0.91 23.12 -4.10
C THR A 34 1.64 21.81 -4.40
N PRO A 35 2.89 21.66 -3.92
CA PRO A 35 3.58 20.37 -3.91
C PRO A 35 3.16 19.49 -2.72
N LYS A 36 2.26 19.95 -1.83
CA LYS A 36 1.82 19.20 -0.65
C LYS A 36 0.58 18.35 -0.95
N SER A 37 0.32 17.35 -0.11
CA SER A 37 -0.89 16.52 -0.21
C SER A 37 -2.13 17.36 0.01
N LEU A 38 -3.11 17.25 -0.89
CA LEU A 38 -4.48 17.68 -0.62
C LEU A 38 -5.21 16.63 0.21
N GLY A 39 -4.97 15.35 -0.08
CA GLY A 39 -5.69 14.24 0.53
C GLY A 39 -7.10 14.09 -0.04
N GLU A 40 -8.01 13.54 0.74
CA GLU A 40 -9.34 13.17 0.26
C GLU A 40 -10.29 14.38 0.23
N GLU A 41 -11.13 14.47 -0.79
CA GLU A 41 -12.19 15.49 -0.85
C GLU A 41 -13.29 15.16 0.17
N MET A 42 -13.59 16.12 1.05
CA MET A 42 -14.54 15.95 2.14
C MET A 42 -15.84 16.72 1.93
N GLY A 43 -15.86 17.71 1.03
CA GLY A 43 -17.05 18.50 0.72
C GLY A 43 -16.74 19.97 0.49
N THR A 44 -17.75 20.83 0.66
CA THR A 44 -17.63 22.28 0.46
C THR A 44 -18.11 23.08 1.66
N LEU A 45 -17.49 24.23 1.91
CA LEU A 45 -17.95 25.14 2.96
C LEU A 45 -19.34 25.71 2.61
N LYS A 46 -20.30 25.62 3.52
CA LYS A 46 -21.60 26.31 3.39
C LYS A 46 -21.55 27.71 3.98
N GLU A 47 -21.16 27.79 5.25
CA GLU A 47 -21.15 29.04 6.01
C GLU A 47 -20.09 28.97 7.11
N GLN A 48 -19.71 30.15 7.60
CA GLN A 48 -18.81 30.33 8.72
C GLN A 48 -19.43 31.34 9.68
N ARG A 49 -19.75 30.93 10.90
CA ARG A 49 -20.37 31.78 11.92
C ARG A 49 -19.99 31.33 13.32
N GLY A 50 -19.87 32.27 14.25
CA GLY A 50 -19.77 31.95 15.69
C GLY A 50 -18.59 31.03 16.05
N GLY A 51 -17.46 31.16 15.34
CA GLY A 51 -16.26 30.37 15.59
C GLY A 51 -16.26 28.94 15.02
N TYR A 52 -17.28 28.56 14.23
CA TYR A 52 -17.35 27.26 13.56
C TYR A 52 -17.60 27.40 12.07
N LEU A 53 -17.31 26.31 11.36
CA LEU A 53 -17.49 26.14 9.92
C LEU A 53 -18.59 25.10 9.70
N THR A 54 -19.62 25.41 8.92
CA THR A 54 -20.62 24.43 8.50
C THR A 54 -20.25 23.91 7.12
N VAL A 55 -20.16 22.59 6.96
CA VAL A 55 -19.72 21.94 5.71
C VAL A 55 -20.84 21.13 5.08
N ALA A 56 -20.97 21.20 3.75
CA ALA A 56 -21.69 20.25 2.94
C ALA A 56 -20.80 19.01 2.75
N GLY A 57 -20.72 18.18 3.79
CA GLY A 57 -19.84 17.01 3.81
C GLY A 57 -20.35 15.90 2.88
N VAL A 58 -19.43 15.25 2.17
CA VAL A 58 -19.68 13.96 1.50
C VAL A 58 -19.25 12.77 2.36
N LYS A 59 -18.45 13.04 3.40
CA LYS A 59 -17.88 12.08 4.34
C LYS A 59 -17.83 12.66 5.75
N PRO A 60 -17.80 11.81 6.80
CA PRO A 60 -17.69 12.28 8.18
C PRO A 60 -16.29 12.80 8.51
N PHE A 61 -16.24 13.91 9.23
CA PHE A 61 -15.03 14.41 9.88
C PHE A 61 -14.94 13.90 11.31
N HIS A 62 -13.72 13.79 11.83
CA HIS A 62 -13.46 13.38 13.22
C HIS A 62 -12.67 14.43 13.98
N ASN A 63 -12.75 14.36 15.32
CA ASN A 63 -11.95 15.21 16.19
C ASN A 63 -10.46 14.92 15.97
N GLY A 64 -9.68 15.98 15.77
CA GLY A 64 -8.25 15.89 15.51
C GLY A 64 -7.86 15.79 14.04
N ASP A 65 -8.82 15.64 13.12
CA ASP A 65 -8.56 15.61 11.68
C ASP A 65 -7.86 16.89 11.21
N GLY A 66 -6.94 16.72 10.25
CA GLY A 66 -6.32 17.81 9.51
C GLY A 66 -7.12 18.12 8.25
N VAL A 67 -7.53 19.39 8.11
CA VAL A 67 -8.29 19.87 6.95
C VAL A 67 -7.47 20.92 6.23
N CYS A 68 -7.45 20.85 4.90
CA CYS A 68 -6.83 21.85 4.06
C CYS A 68 -7.73 22.30 2.91
N PHE A 69 -7.44 23.48 2.39
CA PHE A 69 -8.17 24.10 1.29
C PHE A 69 -7.26 25.07 0.54
N LEU A 70 -7.60 25.36 -0.72
CA LEU A 70 -6.94 26.41 -1.49
C LEU A 70 -7.67 27.73 -1.23
N ASP A 71 -6.92 28.77 -0.85
CA ASP A 71 -7.46 30.12 -0.69
C ASP A 71 -7.70 30.81 -2.05
N GLU A 72 -8.17 32.06 -2.03
CA GLU A 72 -8.46 32.81 -3.25
C GLU A 72 -7.22 33.10 -4.10
N GLN A 73 -6.01 32.96 -3.53
CA GLN A 73 -4.73 33.11 -4.22
C GLN A 73 -4.16 31.76 -4.69
N GLY A 74 -4.92 30.66 -4.52
CA GLY A 74 -4.46 29.31 -4.85
C GLY A 74 -3.42 28.76 -3.86
N ARG A 75 -3.25 29.36 -2.69
CA ARG A 75 -2.30 28.85 -1.69
C ARG A 75 -2.98 27.84 -0.80
N LEU A 76 -2.29 26.74 -0.52
CA LEU A 76 -2.78 25.71 0.38
C LEU A 76 -2.71 26.19 1.83
N GLN A 77 -3.88 26.40 2.42
CA GLN A 77 -4.07 26.66 3.84
C GLN A 77 -4.60 25.40 4.53
N GLY A 78 -4.44 25.32 5.85
CA GLY A 78 -5.00 24.22 6.61
C GLY A 78 -5.18 24.54 8.09
N PHE A 79 -6.03 23.75 8.73
CA PHE A 79 -6.32 23.84 10.15
C PHE A 79 -6.60 22.44 10.70
N ARG A 80 -6.43 22.29 12.01
CA ARG A 80 -6.81 21.06 12.71
C ARG A 80 -8.19 21.23 13.31
N ILE A 81 -9.02 20.20 13.25
CA ILE A 81 -10.33 20.21 13.91
C ILE A 81 -10.15 19.86 15.40
N ASN A 82 -10.62 20.72 16.28
CA ASN A 82 -10.68 20.45 17.72
C ASN A 82 -11.93 19.63 18.08
N ARG A 83 -13.09 20.02 17.52
CA ARG A 83 -14.37 19.37 17.78
C ARG A 83 -15.24 19.32 16.51
N VAL A 84 -15.92 18.20 16.32
CA VAL A 84 -16.96 18.00 15.30
C VAL A 84 -18.31 17.87 16.00
N ASP A 85 -19.31 18.59 15.50
CA ASP A 85 -20.72 18.49 15.93
C ASP A 85 -21.60 18.38 14.67
N GLY A 86 -21.86 17.14 14.23
CA GLY A 86 -22.48 16.86 12.94
C GLY A 86 -21.68 17.47 11.79
N ASN A 87 -22.29 18.43 11.08
CA ASN A 87 -21.66 19.14 9.96
C ASN A 87 -20.91 20.42 10.39
N LYS A 88 -20.84 20.71 11.69
CA LYS A 88 -20.13 21.87 12.24
C LYS A 88 -18.74 21.46 12.69
N LEU A 89 -17.73 22.14 12.16
CA LEU A 89 -16.32 21.95 12.49
C LEU A 89 -15.83 23.13 13.32
N TYR A 90 -15.22 22.83 14.46
CA TYR A 90 -14.60 23.81 15.34
C TYR A 90 -13.07 23.69 15.18
N PRO A 91 -12.39 24.65 14.53
CA PRO A 91 -10.94 24.65 14.40
C PRO A 91 -10.23 24.74 15.75
N ALA A 92 -9.03 24.16 15.83
CA ALA A 92 -8.10 24.39 16.92
C ALA A 92 -7.37 25.72 16.70
N GLY A 93 -7.53 26.66 17.63
CA GLY A 93 -6.89 27.98 17.54
C GLY A 93 -7.69 28.98 16.70
N GLU A 94 -7.00 29.78 15.87
CA GLU A 94 -7.63 30.80 15.05
C GLU A 94 -8.51 30.17 13.97
N VAL A 95 -9.74 30.68 13.83
CA VAL A 95 -10.69 30.20 12.83
C VAL A 95 -10.31 30.76 11.46
N PRO A 96 -9.91 29.92 10.49
CA PRO A 96 -9.49 30.40 9.18
C PRO A 96 -10.66 31.08 8.47
N ARG A 97 -10.39 32.16 7.73
CA ARG A 97 -11.40 32.80 6.88
C ARG A 97 -11.51 32.03 5.57
N ILE A 98 -12.63 31.35 5.38
CA ILE A 98 -12.87 30.52 4.18
C ILE A 98 -14.09 31.06 3.45
N LYS A 99 -13.98 31.24 2.13
CA LYS A 99 -15.11 31.67 1.30
C LYS A 99 -16.17 30.56 1.23
N PRO A 100 -17.46 30.89 1.25
CA PRO A 100 -18.51 29.92 0.93
C PRO A 100 -18.24 29.23 -0.42
N ARG A 101 -18.59 27.94 -0.50
CA ARG A 101 -18.37 27.02 -1.64
C ARG A 101 -16.92 26.60 -1.89
N THR A 102 -15.96 27.01 -1.08
CA THR A 102 -14.59 26.47 -1.16
C THR A 102 -14.59 24.97 -0.84
N ARG A 103 -13.89 24.18 -1.66
CA ARG A 103 -13.68 22.75 -1.44
C ARG A 103 -12.73 22.52 -0.27
N LEU A 104 -13.11 21.60 0.61
CA LEU A 104 -12.33 21.19 1.77
C LEU A 104 -11.82 19.75 1.56
N TYR A 105 -10.55 19.54 1.88
CA TYR A 105 -9.89 18.26 1.79
C TYR A 105 -9.39 17.84 3.17
N ARG A 106 -9.37 16.53 3.46
CA ARG A 106 -8.75 15.96 4.65
C ARG A 106 -7.38 15.41 4.28
N ASN A 107 -6.35 16.06 4.80
CA ASN A 107 -4.95 15.64 4.59
C ASN A 107 -4.42 14.79 5.75
N PHE A 108 -5.16 14.69 6.85
CA PHE A 108 -4.83 13.84 8.00
C PHE A 108 -6.11 13.31 8.65
N ASP A 109 -6.32 12.00 8.62
CA ASP A 109 -7.45 11.33 9.27
C ASP A 109 -6.99 10.74 10.61
N GLN A 110 -7.37 11.42 11.70
CA GLN A 110 -6.90 11.08 13.04
C GLN A 110 -7.41 9.71 13.51
N GLU A 111 -8.62 9.33 13.09
CA GLU A 111 -9.20 8.05 13.47
C GLU A 111 -8.54 6.90 12.73
N PHE A 112 -8.32 7.07 11.42
CA PHE A 112 -7.64 6.09 10.61
C PHE A 112 -6.21 5.85 11.09
N GLU A 113 -5.46 6.92 11.38
CA GLU A 113 -4.11 6.83 11.95
C GLU A 113 -4.11 6.13 13.31
N ARG A 114 -5.12 6.38 14.15
CA ARG A 114 -5.26 5.69 15.45
C ARG A 114 -5.48 4.19 15.29
N ILE A 115 -6.24 3.76 14.27
CA ILE A 115 -6.43 2.34 13.95
C ILE A 115 -5.09 1.75 13.49
N LEU A 116 -4.41 2.39 12.54
CA LEU A 116 -3.15 1.91 11.96
C LEU A 116 -1.98 1.86 12.95
N THR A 117 -1.96 2.73 13.95
CA THR A 117 -0.94 2.74 15.00
C THR A 117 -1.02 1.51 15.91
N ARG A 118 -2.19 0.85 15.96
CA ARG A 118 -2.39 -0.40 16.70
C ARG A 118 -2.18 -1.60 15.78
N LYS A 119 -2.18 -2.81 16.34
CA LYS A 119 -2.25 -4.05 15.53
C LYS A 119 -3.56 -4.00 14.73
N SER A 120 -3.45 -3.64 13.45
CA SER A 120 -4.56 -3.34 12.54
C SER A 120 -4.74 -4.41 11.46
N SER A 121 -3.83 -5.37 11.42
CA SER A 121 -3.91 -6.52 10.53
C SER A 121 -3.33 -7.75 11.21
N GLU A 122 -3.96 -8.90 10.97
CA GLU A 122 -3.47 -10.19 11.41
C GLU A 122 -3.70 -11.25 10.33
N ARG A 123 -2.67 -12.05 10.07
CA ARG A 123 -2.79 -13.29 9.31
C ARG A 123 -2.34 -14.43 10.23
N LYS A 124 -3.27 -15.33 10.53
CA LYS A 124 -2.98 -16.62 11.15
C LYS A 124 -3.11 -17.73 10.11
N ILE A 125 -2.51 -18.87 10.42
CA ILE A 125 -2.52 -20.09 9.62
C ILE A 125 -3.64 -20.98 10.15
N GLY A 126 -4.54 -21.44 9.29
CA GLY A 126 -5.59 -22.37 9.68
C GLY A 126 -5.00 -23.69 10.17
N VAL A 127 -5.54 -24.22 11.28
CA VAL A 127 -5.22 -25.55 11.80
C VAL A 127 -6.49 -26.28 12.22
N CYS A 128 -6.51 -27.60 12.03
CA CYS A 128 -7.51 -28.49 12.62
C CYS A 128 -6.85 -29.51 13.54
N TRP A 129 -7.65 -30.03 14.48
CA TRP A 129 -7.22 -31.02 15.45
C TRP A 129 -8.00 -32.32 15.28
N GLU A 130 -7.31 -33.43 15.52
CA GLU A 130 -7.95 -34.73 15.76
C GLU A 130 -7.38 -35.32 17.06
N LEU A 131 -8.27 -35.57 18.02
CA LEU A 131 -7.93 -36.28 19.25
C LEU A 131 -8.58 -37.66 19.21
N SER A 132 -7.77 -38.70 19.36
CA SER A 132 -8.22 -40.09 19.41
C SER A 132 -7.62 -40.82 20.60
N ASP A 133 -8.27 -41.87 21.08
CA ASP A 133 -7.68 -42.76 22.06
C ASP A 133 -6.97 -43.95 21.40
N THR A 134 -5.89 -44.41 22.02
CA THR A 134 -5.06 -45.54 21.57
C THR A 134 -5.05 -46.62 22.65
N SER A 135 -4.51 -47.82 22.41
CA SER A 135 -4.47 -48.88 23.43
C SER A 135 -3.80 -48.47 24.75
N PHE A 136 -2.86 -47.51 24.72
CA PHE A 136 -2.05 -47.11 25.87
C PHE A 136 -2.24 -45.64 26.32
N GLY A 137 -3.17 -44.91 25.70
CA GLY A 137 -3.39 -43.49 26.02
C GLY A 137 -4.15 -42.77 24.92
N PHE A 138 -3.60 -41.64 24.45
CA PHE A 138 -4.24 -40.77 23.46
C PHE A 138 -3.27 -40.35 22.36
N SER A 139 -3.79 -40.04 21.18
CA SER A 139 -3.05 -39.42 20.08
C SER A 139 -3.68 -38.08 19.74
N LEU A 140 -2.86 -37.05 19.66
CA LEU A 140 -3.28 -35.72 19.22
C LEU A 140 -2.58 -35.39 17.91
N THR A 141 -3.39 -35.12 16.89
CA THR A 141 -2.95 -34.73 15.56
C THR A 141 -3.33 -33.27 15.30
N ALA A 142 -2.40 -32.49 14.77
CA ALA A 142 -2.65 -31.19 14.17
C ALA A 142 -2.35 -31.24 12.67
N ALA A 143 -3.23 -30.67 11.85
CA ALA A 143 -2.99 -30.47 10.43
C ALA A 143 -3.27 -29.01 10.06
N ASP A 144 -2.37 -28.38 9.31
CA ASP A 144 -2.53 -26.99 8.89
C ASP A 144 -3.00 -26.81 7.43
N GLU A 145 -3.32 -25.58 7.05
CA GLU A 145 -3.81 -25.22 5.71
C GLU A 145 -2.82 -25.50 4.56
N ASP A 146 -1.55 -25.77 4.87
CA ASP A 146 -0.49 -26.09 3.89
C ASP A 146 -0.14 -27.60 3.91
N ASP A 147 -1.05 -28.44 4.42
CA ASP A 147 -0.95 -29.90 4.49
C ASP A 147 0.21 -30.44 5.36
N ASN A 148 0.72 -29.63 6.31
CA ASN A 148 1.65 -30.14 7.32
C ASN A 148 0.85 -30.84 8.40
N ARG A 149 1.21 -32.08 8.70
CA ARG A 149 0.55 -32.90 9.72
C ARG A 149 1.54 -33.42 10.74
N VAL A 150 1.19 -33.29 12.01
CA VAL A 150 1.96 -33.85 13.12
C VAL A 150 1.01 -34.60 14.03
N THR A 151 1.36 -35.85 14.34
CA THR A 151 0.68 -36.68 15.33
C THR A 151 1.65 -37.04 16.43
N LEU A 152 1.27 -36.78 17.68
CA LEU A 152 2.00 -37.24 18.87
C LEU A 152 1.12 -38.17 19.69
N SER A 153 1.73 -39.22 20.24
CA SER A 153 1.09 -40.16 21.15
C SER A 153 1.50 -39.88 22.59
N PHE A 154 0.52 -39.85 23.48
CA PHE A 154 0.67 -39.55 24.89
C PHE A 154 0.16 -40.75 25.71
N PRO A 155 1.06 -41.57 26.27
CA PRO A 155 0.69 -42.56 27.26
C PRO A 155 0.03 -41.86 28.45
N TYR A 156 -1.21 -42.21 28.75
CA TYR A 156 -1.99 -41.56 29.80
C TYR A 156 -3.10 -42.50 30.30
N PRO A 157 -3.38 -42.52 31.62
CA PRO A 157 -4.45 -43.34 32.17
C PRO A 157 -5.82 -43.04 31.54
N LYS A 158 -6.60 -44.09 31.28
CA LYS A 158 -7.96 -43.99 30.75
C LYS A 158 -8.98 -44.15 31.86
N GLU A 159 -9.52 -43.04 32.31
CA GLU A 159 -10.57 -43.00 33.33
C GLU A 159 -11.86 -42.43 32.74
N LEU A 160 -13.01 -43.03 33.05
CA LEU A 160 -14.29 -42.50 32.56
C LEU A 160 -14.65 -41.21 33.31
N ALA A 161 -14.98 -40.17 32.55
CA ALA A 161 -15.47 -38.93 33.10
C ALA A 161 -16.94 -39.05 33.52
N ARG A 162 -17.26 -38.46 34.69
CA ARG A 162 -18.63 -38.39 35.22
C ARG A 162 -19.50 -37.37 34.50
N THR A 163 -18.89 -36.41 33.81
CA THR A 163 -19.56 -35.34 33.06
C THR A 163 -19.12 -35.36 31.60
N PRO A 164 -19.97 -34.92 30.65
CA PRO A 164 -19.60 -34.83 29.23
C PRO A 164 -18.36 -33.96 29.01
N GLN A 165 -17.35 -34.48 28.30
CA GLN A 165 -16.07 -33.79 28.10
C GLN A 165 -15.93 -33.05 26.77
N VAL A 166 -16.83 -33.29 25.81
CA VAL A 166 -16.72 -32.81 24.41
C VAL A 166 -16.45 -31.30 24.33
N ASP A 167 -17.30 -30.48 24.97
CA ASP A 167 -17.16 -29.02 24.90
C ASP A 167 -15.93 -28.52 25.65
N ASN A 168 -15.55 -29.18 26.74
CA ASN A 168 -14.34 -28.85 27.48
C ASN A 168 -13.10 -29.09 26.59
N LEU A 169 -13.01 -30.27 25.97
CA LEU A 169 -11.90 -30.66 25.10
C LEU A 169 -11.78 -29.72 23.90
N ARG A 170 -12.90 -29.41 23.23
CA ARG A 170 -12.92 -28.42 22.14
C ARG A 170 -12.45 -27.04 22.60
N ASN A 171 -12.95 -26.57 23.73
CA ASN A 171 -12.53 -25.29 24.30
C ASN A 171 -11.05 -25.27 24.70
N GLN A 172 -10.50 -26.38 25.22
CA GLN A 172 -9.07 -26.45 25.52
C GLN A 172 -8.24 -26.49 24.23
N LEU A 173 -8.56 -27.35 23.26
CA LEU A 173 -7.81 -27.44 22.01
C LEU A 173 -7.86 -26.14 21.18
N GLY A 174 -8.95 -25.38 21.27
CA GLY A 174 -9.10 -24.07 20.62
C GLY A 174 -8.23 -22.95 21.20
N LYS A 175 -7.61 -23.11 22.38
CA LYS A 175 -6.78 -22.08 23.03
C LYS A 175 -5.37 -22.01 22.42
N LEU A 176 -5.26 -21.45 21.22
CA LEU A 176 -4.01 -21.30 20.48
C LEU A 176 -3.21 -20.03 20.84
N GLY A 177 -3.79 -19.07 21.57
CA GLY A 177 -3.08 -17.92 22.14
C GLY A 177 -2.24 -17.13 21.13
N ASN A 178 -0.96 -16.90 21.47
CA ASN A 178 0.01 -16.14 20.67
C ASN A 178 0.72 -16.99 19.59
N THR A 179 0.28 -18.22 19.36
CA THR A 179 0.80 -19.03 18.25
C THR A 179 0.35 -18.43 16.90
N PRO A 180 1.05 -18.72 15.79
CA PRO A 180 0.66 -18.24 14.47
C PRO A 180 -0.60 -18.92 13.91
N PHE A 181 -1.26 -19.80 14.68
CA PHE A 181 -2.38 -20.61 14.21
C PHE A 181 -3.74 -20.11 14.71
N GLU A 182 -4.77 -20.37 13.93
CA GLU A 182 -6.19 -20.26 14.30
C GLU A 182 -6.95 -21.53 13.90
N ILE A 183 -8.02 -21.85 14.63
CA ILE A 183 -8.84 -23.03 14.30
C ILE A 183 -9.58 -22.76 12.99
N ALA A 184 -9.44 -23.67 12.03
CA ALA A 184 -10.06 -23.59 10.72
C ALA A 184 -10.99 -24.80 10.51
N GLY A 185 -12.29 -24.59 10.70
CA GLY A 185 -13.31 -25.64 10.54
C GLY A 185 -13.34 -26.27 9.15
N TYR A 186 -13.03 -25.50 8.11
CA TYR A 186 -13.02 -25.97 6.73
C TYR A 186 -11.89 -26.98 6.42
N LEU A 187 -10.91 -27.15 7.31
CA LEU A 187 -9.83 -28.15 7.18
C LEU A 187 -10.21 -29.53 7.76
N SER A 188 -11.40 -29.67 8.32
CA SER A 188 -11.86 -30.89 8.99
C SER A 188 -13.26 -31.26 8.52
N GLU A 189 -13.60 -32.55 8.59
CA GLU A 189 -14.98 -33.02 8.42
C GLU A 189 -15.91 -32.50 9.54
N ASP A 190 -15.33 -32.25 10.73
CA ASP A 190 -16.03 -31.59 11.83
C ASP A 190 -15.94 -30.07 11.66
N ALA A 191 -17.09 -29.41 11.49
CA ALA A 191 -17.19 -27.96 11.29
C ALA A 191 -16.59 -27.13 12.43
N SER A 192 -16.40 -27.70 13.62
CA SER A 192 -15.68 -27.05 14.72
C SER A 192 -14.16 -26.96 14.50
N GLY A 193 -13.61 -27.68 13.51
CA GLY A 193 -12.17 -27.81 13.28
C GLY A 193 -11.47 -28.73 14.30
N ILE A 194 -12.23 -29.37 15.20
CA ILE A 194 -11.71 -30.21 16.28
C ILE A 194 -12.50 -31.51 16.31
N ARG A 195 -11.96 -32.54 15.66
CA ARG A 195 -12.53 -33.88 15.62
C ARG A 195 -12.14 -34.66 16.89
N LEU A 196 -13.14 -35.17 17.61
CA LEU A 196 -12.94 -36.04 18.76
C LEU A 196 -13.36 -37.47 18.38
N ASN A 197 -12.39 -38.33 18.13
CA ASN A 197 -12.59 -39.74 17.81
C ASN A 197 -12.26 -40.60 19.03
N LEU A 198 -13.08 -40.48 20.07
CA LEU A 198 -12.91 -41.16 21.34
C LEU A 198 -13.91 -42.31 21.47
N SER A 199 -13.43 -43.48 21.88
CA SER A 199 -14.24 -44.69 22.11
C SER A 199 -15.20 -44.56 23.31
N ALA A 200 -14.90 -43.67 24.25
CA ALA A 200 -15.74 -43.39 25.42
C ALA A 200 -15.53 -41.95 25.92
N ASN A 201 -16.33 -41.54 26.89
CA ASN A 201 -16.21 -40.23 27.55
C ASN A 201 -15.04 -40.24 28.55
N TRP A 202 -13.81 -40.16 28.05
CA TRP A 202 -12.58 -40.19 28.85
C TRP A 202 -12.33 -38.86 29.58
N PHE A 203 -11.90 -38.95 30.84
CA PHE A 203 -11.49 -37.81 31.66
C PHE A 203 -10.06 -37.38 31.30
N LEU A 204 -9.93 -36.15 30.83
CA LEU A 204 -8.65 -35.54 30.47
C LEU A 204 -8.53 -34.18 31.17
N PRO A 205 -7.59 -34.02 32.12
CA PRO A 205 -7.37 -32.74 32.77
C PRO A 205 -6.97 -31.66 31.76
N ALA A 206 -7.47 -30.44 31.97
CA ALA A 206 -7.13 -29.30 31.11
C ALA A 206 -5.62 -29.02 31.03
N SER A 207 -4.88 -29.31 32.10
CA SER A 207 -3.42 -29.20 32.15
C SER A 207 -2.73 -30.17 31.19
N ALA A 208 -3.17 -31.44 31.14
CA ALA A 208 -2.64 -32.44 30.22
C ALA A 208 -2.92 -32.06 28.77
N VAL A 209 -4.15 -31.69 28.45
CA VAL A 209 -4.53 -31.24 27.09
C VAL A 209 -3.77 -29.99 26.67
N ALA A 210 -3.58 -29.03 27.60
CA ALA A 210 -2.78 -27.83 27.32
C ALA A 210 -1.30 -28.16 27.05
N ASP A 211 -0.74 -29.14 27.75
CA ASP A 211 0.62 -29.59 27.53
C ASP A 211 0.79 -30.28 26.19
N TRP A 212 -0.08 -31.26 25.87
CA TRP A 212 -0.08 -31.96 24.60
C TRP A 212 -0.26 -31.01 23.41
N ARG A 213 -1.18 -30.04 23.54
CA ARG A 213 -1.39 -28.99 22.53
C ARG A 213 -0.10 -28.21 22.27
N ARG A 214 0.62 -27.79 23.32
CA ARG A 214 1.90 -27.06 23.16
C ARG A 214 2.93 -27.92 22.42
N GLN A 215 3.11 -29.18 22.85
CA GLN A 215 4.07 -30.09 22.22
C GLN A 215 3.77 -30.34 20.74
N VAL A 216 2.50 -30.59 20.38
CA VAL A 216 2.10 -30.80 18.98
C VAL A 216 2.30 -29.52 18.15
N ILE A 217 1.93 -28.34 18.68
CA ILE A 217 2.16 -27.06 17.98
C ILE A 217 3.65 -26.82 17.75
N ASP A 218 4.51 -27.06 18.74
CA ASP A 218 5.95 -26.84 18.59
C ASP A 218 6.53 -27.74 17.49
N LYS A 219 6.08 -29.00 17.43
CA LYS A 219 6.46 -29.93 16.37
C LYS A 219 5.88 -29.54 15.01
N LEU A 220 4.65 -29.01 14.94
CA LEU A 220 4.06 -28.51 13.71
C LEU A 220 4.83 -27.30 13.17
N ILE A 221 5.25 -26.37 14.04
CA ILE A 221 6.10 -25.23 13.65
C ILE A 221 7.43 -25.72 13.07
N ALA A 222 8.05 -26.73 13.71
CA ALA A 222 9.28 -27.32 13.20
C ALA A 222 9.07 -28.00 11.84
N ALA A 223 7.99 -28.79 11.69
CA ALA A 223 7.62 -29.44 10.44
C ALA A 223 7.46 -28.41 9.32
N ARG A 224 6.68 -27.34 9.56
CA ARG A 224 6.49 -26.23 8.61
C ARG A 224 7.80 -25.59 8.16
N ARG A 225 8.76 -25.39 9.06
CA ARG A 225 10.06 -24.81 8.71
C ARG A 225 10.89 -25.72 7.80
N VAL A 226 10.76 -27.04 7.98
CA VAL A 226 11.48 -28.04 7.18
C VAL A 226 10.81 -28.24 5.81
N THR A 227 9.49 -28.24 5.76
CA THR A 227 8.71 -28.44 4.53
C THR A 227 8.59 -27.16 3.70
N TYR A 228 8.77 -25.99 4.30
CA TYR A 228 8.69 -24.72 3.59
C TYR A 228 9.68 -24.67 2.43
N ARG A 229 9.15 -24.72 1.22
CA ARG A 229 9.89 -24.50 -0.01
C ARG A 229 9.61 -23.09 -0.50
N ARG A 230 10.61 -22.23 -0.37
CA ARG A 230 10.55 -20.90 -1.01
C ARG A 230 10.42 -21.12 -2.52
N GLU A 231 9.35 -20.62 -3.11
CA GLU A 231 9.23 -20.57 -4.56
C GLU A 231 10.36 -19.69 -5.10
N LEU A 232 11.29 -20.31 -5.83
CA LEU A 232 12.37 -19.63 -6.51
C LEU A 232 12.00 -19.56 -7.98
N ALA A 233 11.41 -18.44 -8.39
CA ALA A 233 11.28 -18.12 -9.80
C ALA A 233 12.68 -17.76 -10.35
N VAL A 234 13.36 -18.75 -10.91
CA VAL A 234 14.62 -18.53 -11.63
C VAL A 234 14.27 -18.03 -13.02
N TRP A 235 14.54 -16.76 -13.29
CA TRP A 235 14.45 -16.19 -14.62
C TRP A 235 15.46 -16.89 -15.52
N LYS A 236 14.96 -17.64 -16.52
CA LYS A 236 15.80 -18.28 -17.52
C LYS A 236 16.36 -17.19 -18.44
N PRO A 237 17.69 -17.12 -18.67
CA PRO A 237 18.26 -16.24 -19.66
C PRO A 237 17.60 -16.47 -21.02
N THR A 238 17.17 -15.40 -21.66
CA THR A 238 16.61 -15.43 -23.01
C THR A 238 17.68 -14.99 -24.01
N SER A 239 17.56 -15.45 -25.25
CA SER A 239 18.44 -15.08 -26.36
C SER A 239 17.69 -14.29 -27.45
N HIS A 240 16.55 -13.70 -27.09
CA HIS A 240 15.75 -12.93 -28.03
C HIS A 240 16.49 -11.64 -28.39
N ALA A 241 16.44 -11.25 -29.66
CA ALA A 241 17.00 -9.96 -30.05
C ALA A 241 16.24 -8.82 -29.36
N PHE A 242 16.96 -7.82 -28.88
CA PHE A 242 16.35 -6.60 -28.38
C PHE A 242 15.69 -5.83 -29.54
N PRO A 243 14.56 -5.13 -29.33
CA PRO A 243 13.87 -4.44 -30.41
C PRO A 243 14.67 -3.33 -31.11
N ALA A 244 15.74 -2.83 -30.47
CA ALA A 244 16.62 -1.81 -31.02
C ALA A 244 18.04 -2.36 -31.25
N THR A 245 18.72 -1.82 -32.27
CA THR A 245 20.09 -2.23 -32.64
C THR A 245 21.18 -1.45 -31.92
N SER A 246 20.83 -0.30 -31.32
CA SER A 246 21.74 0.57 -30.58
C SER A 246 21.05 1.28 -29.42
N LEU A 247 21.80 1.56 -28.36
CA LEU A 247 21.35 2.39 -27.24
C LEU A 247 22.24 3.63 -27.09
N THR A 248 21.59 4.78 -26.94
CA THR A 248 22.22 6.01 -26.46
C THR A 248 22.20 6.03 -24.92
N TYR A 249 22.61 7.15 -24.30
CA TYR A 249 22.55 7.32 -22.84
C TYR A 249 21.15 7.08 -22.24
N LEU A 250 20.09 7.19 -23.06
CA LEU A 250 18.71 6.89 -22.69
C LEU A 250 18.45 5.41 -22.37
N GLY A 251 19.37 4.51 -22.77
CA GLY A 251 19.32 3.10 -22.40
C GLY A 251 19.68 2.82 -20.94
N ASN A 252 20.15 3.83 -20.20
CA ASN A 252 20.50 3.74 -18.78
C ASN A 252 21.46 2.57 -18.42
N VAL A 253 22.48 2.34 -19.26
CA VAL A 253 23.45 1.27 -19.05
C VAL A 253 24.55 1.73 -18.08
N MET A 254 24.32 1.51 -16.79
CA MET A 254 25.19 1.99 -15.70
C MET A 254 26.37 1.06 -15.37
N ASN A 255 26.32 -0.22 -15.72
CA ASN A 255 27.32 -1.20 -15.30
C ASN A 255 27.60 -2.29 -16.35
N GLY A 256 28.64 -3.09 -16.10
CA GLY A 256 29.07 -4.16 -17.00
C GLY A 256 28.05 -5.28 -17.19
N ALA A 257 27.23 -5.59 -16.17
CA ALA A 257 26.19 -6.61 -16.26
C ALA A 257 25.07 -6.18 -17.23
N ALA A 258 24.58 -4.94 -17.10
CA ALA A 258 23.61 -4.37 -18.04
C ALA A 258 24.16 -4.32 -19.46
N ARG A 259 25.44 -3.91 -19.62
CA ARG A 259 26.09 -3.91 -20.94
C ARG A 259 26.16 -5.31 -21.56
N SER A 260 26.50 -6.32 -20.76
CA SER A 260 26.58 -7.71 -21.21
C SER A 260 25.21 -8.23 -21.65
N PHE A 261 24.16 -7.96 -20.86
CA PHE A 261 22.79 -8.28 -21.23
C PHE A 261 22.42 -7.73 -22.62
N TYR A 262 22.64 -6.43 -22.87
CA TYR A 262 22.31 -5.85 -24.16
C TYR A 262 23.16 -6.40 -25.32
N ARG A 263 24.44 -6.71 -25.09
CA ARG A 263 25.29 -7.36 -26.11
C ARG A 263 24.80 -8.76 -26.46
N GLU A 264 24.44 -9.56 -25.45
CA GLU A 264 23.87 -10.91 -25.64
C GLU A 264 22.55 -10.86 -26.42
N HIS A 265 21.80 -9.76 -26.29
CA HIS A 265 20.56 -9.50 -27.03
C HIS A 265 20.78 -8.78 -28.37
N GLY A 266 22.01 -8.79 -28.90
CA GLY A 266 22.32 -8.39 -30.29
C GLY A 266 22.64 -6.92 -30.51
N LEU A 267 22.82 -6.11 -29.46
CA LEU A 267 23.23 -4.72 -29.63
C LEU A 267 24.72 -4.58 -29.89
N SER A 268 25.06 -3.87 -30.96
CA SER A 268 26.45 -3.57 -31.34
C SER A 268 26.97 -2.28 -30.68
N SER A 269 26.10 -1.28 -30.53
CA SER A 269 26.44 0.04 -29.96
C SER A 269 25.64 0.31 -28.70
N ILE A 270 26.36 0.44 -27.58
CA ILE A 270 25.76 0.63 -26.25
C ILE A 270 26.50 1.77 -25.55
N ALA A 271 25.91 2.95 -25.57
CA ALA A 271 26.41 4.08 -24.80
C ALA A 271 26.16 3.86 -23.30
N PRO A 272 27.05 4.35 -22.42
CA PRO A 272 26.80 4.35 -20.98
C PRO A 272 25.63 5.28 -20.63
N ALA A 273 25.04 5.06 -19.47
CA ALA A 273 24.09 5.99 -18.87
C ALA A 273 24.69 7.39 -18.65
N TYR A 274 23.83 8.40 -18.56
CA TYR A 274 24.25 9.80 -18.41
C TYR A 274 25.10 10.04 -17.15
N GLU A 275 24.76 9.38 -16.03
CA GLU A 275 25.46 9.50 -14.76
C GLU A 275 26.87 8.87 -14.80
N ALA A 276 27.08 7.90 -15.68
CA ALA A 276 28.39 7.30 -15.89
C ALA A 276 29.24 8.11 -16.89
N GLN A 277 28.61 8.73 -17.89
CA GLN A 277 29.27 9.63 -18.82
C GLN A 277 28.29 10.69 -19.30
N ALA A 278 28.50 11.93 -18.86
CA ALA A 278 27.67 13.05 -19.23
C ALA A 278 27.73 13.31 -20.75
N VAL A 279 26.59 13.66 -21.33
CA VAL A 279 26.45 14.01 -22.74
C VAL A 279 26.08 15.50 -22.84
N PRO A 280 26.79 16.30 -23.64
CA PRO A 280 26.42 17.70 -23.86
C PRO A 280 25.00 17.83 -24.41
N ASP A 281 24.25 18.84 -23.95
CA ASP A 281 22.86 19.08 -24.35
C ASP A 281 21.92 17.86 -24.18
N ALA A 282 22.23 16.97 -23.23
CA ALA A 282 21.39 15.81 -22.96
C ALA A 282 19.97 16.23 -22.60
N VAL A 283 18.99 15.60 -23.24
CA VAL A 283 17.60 15.62 -22.77
C VAL A 283 17.52 14.74 -21.55
N LEU A 284 17.32 15.35 -20.39
CA LEU A 284 17.20 14.69 -19.09
C LEU A 284 15.79 14.13 -18.88
N MET A 285 14.77 14.79 -19.45
CA MET A 285 13.38 14.38 -19.26
C MET A 285 12.56 14.61 -20.52
N PHE A 286 11.76 13.60 -20.88
CA PHE A 286 10.77 13.67 -21.94
C PHE A 286 9.36 13.68 -21.33
N CYS A 287 8.67 14.80 -21.47
CA CYS A 287 7.38 15.01 -20.84
C CYS A 287 6.28 15.08 -21.90
N LYS A 288 5.21 14.30 -21.71
CA LYS A 288 3.93 14.57 -22.39
C LYS A 288 3.20 15.75 -21.75
N HIS A 289 3.41 16.01 -20.46
CA HIS A 289 3.06 17.30 -19.88
C HIS A 289 3.84 18.43 -20.58
N CYS A 290 3.16 19.54 -20.90
CA CYS A 290 3.73 20.65 -21.67
C CYS A 290 3.29 21.98 -21.06
N LEU A 291 4.25 22.79 -20.61
CA LEU A 291 3.97 24.07 -19.97
C LEU A 291 3.27 25.06 -20.91
N ARG A 292 3.60 25.06 -22.21
CA ARG A 292 2.84 25.86 -23.19
C ARG A 292 1.35 25.50 -23.16
N PHE A 293 1.00 24.22 -23.10
CA PHE A 293 -0.40 23.81 -23.03
C PHE A 293 -1.06 24.23 -21.72
N SER A 294 -0.38 24.03 -20.59
CA SER A 294 -0.89 24.43 -19.28
C SER A 294 -1.10 25.93 -19.12
N MET A 295 -0.29 26.75 -19.80
CA MET A 295 -0.41 28.20 -19.78
C MET A 295 -1.32 28.77 -20.88
N GLY A 296 -1.97 27.93 -21.69
CA GLY A 296 -2.83 28.41 -22.79
C GLY A 296 -2.09 28.77 -24.09
N TRP A 297 -0.78 28.55 -24.16
CA TRP A 297 0.11 28.94 -25.25
C TRP A 297 0.38 27.81 -26.26
N CYS A 298 -0.40 26.72 -26.25
CA CYS A 298 -0.17 25.64 -27.19
C CYS A 298 -0.65 26.03 -28.59
N PRO A 299 0.24 26.05 -29.61
CA PRO A 299 -0.16 26.43 -30.97
C PRO A 299 -1.06 25.38 -31.63
N THR A 300 -0.99 24.11 -31.20
CA THR A 300 -1.74 23.00 -31.79
C THR A 300 -3.17 22.91 -31.28
N TYR A 301 -3.36 23.00 -29.96
CA TYR A 301 -4.68 22.80 -29.33
C TYR A 301 -5.43 24.10 -29.07
N GLN A 302 -4.74 25.09 -28.50
CA GLN A 302 -5.35 26.36 -28.08
C GLN A 302 -5.16 27.46 -29.12
N LYS A 303 -4.23 27.27 -30.06
CA LYS A 303 -3.75 28.30 -31.01
C LYS A 303 -3.30 29.59 -30.32
N GLY A 304 -2.87 29.46 -29.06
CA GLY A 304 -2.35 30.57 -28.27
C GLY A 304 -0.88 30.86 -28.57
N HIS A 305 -0.41 32.00 -28.06
CA HIS A 305 0.97 32.42 -28.14
C HIS A 305 1.44 32.85 -26.75
N SER A 306 2.71 32.60 -26.42
CA SER A 306 3.27 33.06 -25.15
C SER A 306 3.62 34.55 -25.22
N PRO A 307 3.33 35.36 -24.20
CA PRO A 307 3.79 36.75 -24.18
C PRO A 307 5.31 36.87 -23.96
N TYR A 308 6.01 35.77 -23.63
CA TYR A 308 7.43 35.77 -23.29
C TYR A 308 8.31 35.27 -24.45
N ARG A 309 9.55 35.74 -24.50
CA ARG A 309 10.55 35.30 -25.48
C ARG A 309 11.20 33.99 -25.03
N GLU A 310 11.34 33.05 -25.97
CA GLU A 310 12.03 31.78 -25.77
C GLU A 310 13.55 31.87 -25.92
N PRO A 311 14.34 30.93 -25.35
CA PRO A 311 13.91 29.68 -24.68
C PRO A 311 13.41 29.87 -23.24
N TYR A 312 12.52 28.96 -22.79
CA TYR A 312 12.11 28.89 -21.38
C TYR A 312 13.06 28.01 -20.57
N TYR A 313 13.08 28.24 -19.26
CA TYR A 313 13.90 27.50 -18.31
C TYR A 313 13.09 27.07 -17.10
N LEU A 314 13.35 25.87 -16.59
CA LEU A 314 13.03 25.51 -15.21
C LEU A 314 14.19 25.94 -14.32
N VAL A 315 13.88 26.49 -13.15
CA VAL A 315 14.87 26.88 -12.15
C VAL A 315 14.63 26.06 -10.89
N GLY A 316 15.61 25.25 -10.52
CA GLY A 316 15.58 24.48 -9.28
C GLY A 316 15.73 25.37 -8.05
N THR A 317 15.34 24.86 -6.88
CA THR A 317 15.57 25.54 -5.59
C THR A 317 17.05 25.70 -5.25
N ASP A 318 17.90 24.88 -5.87
CA ASP A 318 19.36 24.94 -5.83
C ASP A 318 19.97 25.94 -6.83
N GLY A 319 19.14 26.70 -7.56
CA GLY A 319 19.57 27.67 -8.55
C GLY A 319 19.92 27.09 -9.92
N LYS A 320 19.91 25.75 -10.09
CA LYS A 320 20.21 25.13 -11.37
C LYS A 320 19.14 25.46 -12.40
N ARG A 321 19.57 25.69 -13.64
CA ARG A 321 18.69 26.01 -14.77
C ARG A 321 18.61 24.83 -15.72
N PHE A 322 17.42 24.57 -16.24
CA PHE A 322 17.21 23.53 -17.25
C PHE A 322 16.46 24.13 -18.42
N ARG A 323 17.07 24.08 -19.61
CA ARG A 323 16.47 24.63 -20.81
C ARG A 323 15.30 23.75 -21.25
N LEU A 324 14.20 24.38 -21.65
CA LEU A 324 13.05 23.69 -22.21
C LEU A 324 13.08 23.76 -23.74
N SER A 325 12.74 22.64 -24.36
CA SER A 325 12.49 22.55 -25.80
C SER A 325 11.14 21.90 -26.06
N PHE A 326 10.41 22.39 -27.05
CA PHE A 326 9.05 21.94 -27.36
C PHE A 326 8.99 21.30 -28.74
N ASP A 327 8.82 19.98 -28.77
CA ASP A 327 8.55 19.20 -29.98
C ASP A 327 7.04 19.09 -30.17
N CYS A 328 6.46 20.12 -30.80
CA CYS A 328 5.02 20.17 -31.04
C CYS A 328 4.53 19.03 -31.94
N LYS A 329 5.38 18.53 -32.87
CA LYS A 329 5.04 17.43 -33.77
C LYS A 329 4.77 16.14 -33.00
N ASN A 330 5.62 15.82 -32.02
CA ASN A 330 5.46 14.64 -31.19
C ASN A 330 4.69 14.88 -29.88
N CYS A 331 4.13 16.09 -29.72
CA CYS A 331 3.46 16.58 -28.52
C CYS A 331 4.29 16.29 -27.24
N GLN A 332 5.55 16.75 -27.25
CA GLN A 332 6.52 16.44 -26.22
C GLN A 332 7.31 17.69 -25.80
N MET A 333 7.38 17.94 -24.51
CA MET A 333 8.30 18.90 -23.91
C MET A 333 9.56 18.15 -23.46
N LYS A 334 10.73 18.73 -23.71
CA LYS A 334 12.03 18.19 -23.36
C LYS A 334 12.69 19.10 -22.34
N VAL A 335 13.19 18.54 -21.26
CA VAL A 335 14.04 19.23 -20.28
C VAL A 335 15.47 18.87 -20.59
N ILE A 336 16.27 19.88 -20.92
CA ILE A 336 17.65 19.73 -21.39
C ILE A 336 18.59 20.19 -20.29
N ALA A 337 19.66 19.43 -20.07
CA ALA A 337 20.76 19.81 -19.19
C ALA A 337 21.33 21.16 -19.66
N HIS A 338 21.32 22.16 -18.79
CA HIS A 338 21.87 23.49 -19.10
C HIS A 338 22.58 24.04 -17.86
N GLU A 339 23.78 23.54 -17.60
CA GLU A 339 24.61 23.98 -16.47
C GLU A 339 25.32 25.29 -16.78
N GLU A 340 24.58 26.40 -16.77
CA GLU A 340 25.18 27.73 -16.61
C GLU A 340 24.76 28.27 -15.23
N PRO A 341 25.71 28.55 -14.32
CA PRO A 341 25.40 29.25 -13.07
C PRO A 341 24.90 30.67 -13.37
N LEU A 342 24.00 31.17 -12.50
CA LEU A 342 23.46 32.53 -12.55
C LEU A 342 24.51 33.60 -12.30
#